data_AF-A0A7X7TUV2-F1
#
_entry.id   AF-A0A7X7TUV2-F1
#
_cell.length_a   1.000
_cell.length_b   1.000
_cell.length_c   1.000
_cell.angle_alpha   90.00
_cell.angle_beta   90.00
_cell.angle_gamma   90.00
#
_symmetry.space_group_name_H-M   'P 1'
#
loop_
_entity.id
_entity.type
_entity.pdbx_description
1 polymer ?
#
loop_
_entity_poly.entity_id
_entity_poly.type
_entity_poly.pdbx_seq_one_letter_code
_entity_poly.pdbx_strand_id
1 'polypeptide(L)' 'MRKKTKSNKKGGGKNIKYLPETDRILKAAIEAAKEAVIVHRRYNVPLVVYQNGKTIKLDPYKVDLKKIK' A
#
# COMPACT_ATOMS: atom_id res chain seq x y z
N MET A 1 -29.98 -14.49 39.80
CA MET A 1 -29.39 -14.85 38.48
C MET A 1 -29.15 -13.58 37.66
N ARG A 2 -27.91 -13.31 37.24
CA ARG A 2 -27.51 -12.04 36.59
C ARG A 2 -27.63 -12.18 35.06
N LYS A 3 -28.49 -11.37 34.41
CA LYS A 3 -28.66 -11.35 32.95
C LYS A 3 -27.39 -10.81 32.28
N LYS A 4 -26.81 -11.58 31.35
CA LYS A 4 -25.69 -11.14 30.49
C LYS A 4 -26.23 -10.19 29.41
N THR A 5 -25.75 -8.95 29.39
CA THR A 5 -26.01 -8.00 28.31
C THR A 5 -25.15 -8.36 27.09
N LYS A 6 -25.80 -8.53 25.92
CA LYS A 6 -25.12 -8.75 24.64
C LYS A 6 -24.47 -7.43 24.22
N SER A 7 -23.14 -7.33 24.32
CA SER A 7 -22.40 -6.21 23.74
C SER A 7 -22.39 -6.35 22.22
N ASN A 8 -23.27 -5.62 21.54
CA ASN A 8 -23.24 -5.50 20.09
C ASN A 8 -22.12 -4.52 19.72
N LYS A 9 -20.88 -5.02 19.63
CA LYS A 9 -19.73 -4.23 19.18
C LYS A 9 -19.89 -4.05 17.66
N LYS A 10 -20.70 -3.04 17.28
CA LYS A 10 -20.85 -2.61 15.89
C LYS A 10 -19.45 -2.46 15.31
N GLY A 11 -19.15 -3.29 14.32
CA GLY A 11 -17.91 -3.23 13.56
C GLY A 11 -17.79 -1.84 12.95
N GLY A 12 -16.94 -1.01 13.54
CA GLY A 12 -16.39 0.17 12.89
C GLY A 12 -15.39 -0.30 11.85
N GLY A 13 -15.85 -1.04 10.85
CA GLY A 13 -15.13 -1.19 9.60
C GLY A 13 -14.99 0.23 9.08
N LYS A 14 -13.79 0.80 9.24
CA LYS A 14 -13.44 2.07 8.61
C LYS A 14 -13.66 1.83 7.13
N ASN A 15 -14.78 2.31 6.62
CA ASN A 15 -15.07 2.35 5.22
C ASN A 15 -14.08 3.38 4.67
N ILE A 16 -12.86 2.95 4.35
CA ILE A 16 -11.88 3.76 3.65
C ILE A 16 -12.47 3.93 2.26
N LYS A 17 -13.39 4.88 2.13
CA LYS A 17 -13.82 5.42 0.84
C LYS A 17 -12.55 5.95 0.22
N TYR A 18 -11.96 5.19 -0.70
CA TYR A 18 -10.95 5.71 -1.60
C TYR A 18 -11.57 6.95 -2.25
N LEU A 19 -10.99 8.11 -1.93
CA LEU A 19 -11.30 9.39 -2.55
C LEU A 19 -11.17 9.25 -4.07
N PRO A 20 -11.93 10.05 -4.86
CA PRO A 20 -12.11 9.81 -6.28
C PRO A 20 -10.77 9.67 -6.99
N GLU A 21 -10.68 8.63 -7.82
CA GLU A 21 -9.58 8.25 -8.71
C GLU A 21 -9.28 9.37 -9.70
N THR A 22 -8.77 10.48 -9.19
CA THR A 22 -8.26 11.58 -9.99
C THR A 22 -6.83 11.23 -10.36
N ASP A 23 -6.44 11.54 -11.60
CA ASP A 23 -5.07 11.35 -12.12
C ASP A 23 -3.98 11.81 -11.14
N ARG A 24 -4.30 12.76 -10.24
CA ARG A 24 -3.41 13.26 -9.20
C ARG A 24 -3.03 12.21 -8.16
N ILE A 25 -3.94 11.36 -7.72
CA ILE A 25 -3.64 10.29 -6.74
C ILE A 25 -2.76 9.22 -7.41
N LEU A 26 -3.10 8.83 -8.64
CA LEU A 26 -2.29 7.89 -9.42
C LEU A 26 -0.87 8.45 -9.67
N LYS A 27 -0.76 9.73 -10.05
CA LYS A 27 0.53 10.42 -10.22
C LYS A 27 1.32 10.45 -8.91
N ALA A 28 0.69 10.81 -7.80
CA ALA A 28 1.34 10.83 -6.49
C ALA A 28 1.81 9.42 -6.07
N ALA A 29 1.01 8.38 -6.32
CA ALA A 29 1.39 7.00 -6.06
C ALA A 29 2.58 6.54 -6.93
N ILE A 30 2.61 6.94 -8.21
CA ILE A 30 3.72 6.67 -9.12
C ILE A 30 5.00 7.39 -8.65
N GLU A 31 4.90 8.64 -8.21
CA GLU A 31 6.03 9.40 -7.67
C GLU A 31 6.57 8.79 -6.38
N ALA A 32 5.69 8.47 -5.43
CA ALA A 32 6.07 7.80 -4.19
C ALA A 32 6.74 6.44 -4.46
N ALA A 33 6.24 5.67 -5.43
CA ALA A 33 6.87 4.41 -5.83
C ALA A 33 8.27 4.61 -6.42
N LYS A 34 8.49 5.67 -7.22
CA LYS A 34 9.82 6.01 -7.76
C LYS A 34 10.79 6.38 -6.64
N GLU A 35 10.37 7.24 -5.71
CA GLU A 35 11.21 7.63 -4.58
C GLU A 35 11.57 6.43 -3.70
N ALA A 36 10.60 5.56 -3.41
CA ALA A 36 10.85 4.33 -2.65
C ALA A 36 11.92 3.46 -3.33
N VAL A 37 11.85 3.25 -4.64
CA VAL A 37 12.86 2.50 -5.39
C VAL A 37 14.24 3.17 -5.29
N ILE A 38 14.32 4.50 -5.42
CA ILE A 38 15.59 5.25 -5.34
C ILE A 38 16.23 5.11 -3.95
N VAL A 39 15.44 5.29 -2.89
CA VAL A 39 15.91 5.14 -1.49
C VAL A 39 16.40 3.71 -1.27
N HIS A 40 15.64 2.72 -1.72
CA HIS A 40 16.00 1.32 -1.56
C HIS A 40 17.27 0.93 -2.32
N ARG A 41 17.49 1.48 -3.52
CA ARG A 41 18.78 1.36 -4.24
C ARG A 41 19.92 1.98 -3.46
N ARG A 42 19.73 3.19 -2.90
CA ARG A 42 20.77 3.91 -2.16
C ARG A 42 21.29 3.11 -0.96
N TYR A 43 20.40 2.45 -0.25
CA TYR A 43 20.74 1.64 0.94
C TYR A 43 20.88 0.14 0.65
N ASN A 44 20.82 -0.28 -0.62
CA ASN A 44 20.86 -1.67 -1.06
C ASN A 44 19.89 -2.60 -0.29
N VAL A 45 18.67 -2.12 -0.08
CA VAL A 45 17.62 -2.86 0.66
C VAL A 45 16.51 -3.32 -0.29
N PRO A 46 15.99 -4.55 -0.12
CA PRO A 46 14.94 -5.08 -1.00
C PRO A 46 13.63 -4.30 -0.85
N LEU A 47 12.89 -4.17 -1.95
CA LEU A 47 11.53 -3.67 -1.92
C LEU A 47 10.58 -4.78 -1.49
N VAL A 48 9.61 -4.45 -0.64
CA VAL A 48 8.61 -5.40 -0.17
C VAL A 48 7.26 -4.98 -0.74
N VAL A 49 6.69 -5.82 -1.61
CA VAL A 49 5.39 -5.56 -2.22
C VAL A 49 4.40 -6.64 -1.85
N TYR A 50 3.13 -6.27 -1.71
CA TYR A 50 2.04 -7.22 -1.59
C TYR A 50 1.41 -7.44 -2.96
N GLN A 51 1.52 -8.65 -3.49
CA GLN A 51 0.91 -9.07 -4.75
C GLN A 51 0.20 -10.40 -4.53
N ASN A 52 -1.06 -10.51 -4.99
CA ASN A 52 -1.86 -11.73 -4.93
C ASN A 52 -1.95 -12.33 -3.49
N GLY A 53 -2.10 -11.45 -2.49
CA GLY A 53 -2.19 -11.85 -1.07
C GLY A 53 -0.88 -12.34 -0.46
N LYS A 54 0.23 -12.29 -1.21
CA LYS A 54 1.56 -12.70 -0.75
C LYS A 54 2.50 -11.51 -0.70
N THR A 55 3.45 -11.57 0.21
CA THR A 55 4.54 -10.62 0.31
C THR A 55 5.70 -11.09 -0.57
N ILE A 56 6.09 -10.27 -1.54
CA ILE A 56 7.19 -10.56 -2.46
C ILE A 56 8.31 -9.56 -2.21
N LYS A 57 9.55 -10.07 -2.10
CA LYS A 57 10.75 -9.25 -2.06
C LYS A 57 11.24 -9.03 -3.48
N LEU A 58 11.41 -7.78 -3.88
CA LEU A 58 11.94 -7.38 -5.17
C LEU A 58 13.32 -6.77 -5.00
N ASP A 59 14.21 -7.09 -5.93
CA ASP A 59 15.51 -6.44 -6.06
C ASP A 59 15.30 -5.02 -6.61
N PRO A 60 15.72 -3.96 -5.89
CA PRO A 60 15.46 -2.59 -6.30
C PRO A 60 16.14 -2.21 -7.61
N TYR A 61 17.21 -2.90 -8.04
CA TYR A 61 17.89 -2.64 -9.30
C TYR A 61 17.19 -3.29 -10.50
N LYS A 62 16.37 -4.32 -10.26
CA LYS A 62 15.57 -5.00 -11.29
C LYS A 62 14.21 -4.34 -11.53
N VAL A 63 13.85 -3.32 -10.74
CA VAL A 63 12.61 -2.56 -10.93
C VAL A 63 12.81 -1.50 -12.01
N ASP A 64 12.15 -1.67 -13.15
CA ASP A 64 12.14 -0.68 -14.22
C ASP A 64 11.24 0.51 -13.86
N LEU A 65 11.84 1.69 -13.72
CA LEU A 65 11.12 2.96 -13.49
C LEU A 65 10.57 3.58 -14.79
N LYS A 66 10.41 2.79 -15.86
CA LYS A 66 10.15 3.33 -17.20
C LYS A 66 8.88 4.19 -17.19
N LYS A 67 8.98 5.38 -17.78
CA LYS A 67 7.92 6.39 -17.83
C LYS A 67 6.66 5.81 -18.46
N ILE A 68 5.57 5.77 -17.70
CA ILE A 68 4.23 5.77 -18.27
C ILE A 68 4.12 7.12 -19.00
N LYS A 69 4.01 7.08 -20.34
CA LYS A 69 3.91 8.26 -21.22
C LYS A 69 2.48 8.75 -21.26
#